data_AF-A0A0Q8LRY4-F1
#
_entry.id   AF-A0A0Q8LRY4-F1
#
_cell.length_a   1.000
_cell.length_b   1.000
_cell.length_c   1.000
_cell.angle_alpha   90.00
_cell.angle_beta   90.00
_cell.angle_gamma   90.00
#
_symmetry.space_group_name_H-M   'P 1'
#
loop_
_entity.id
_entity.type
_entity.pdbx_description
1 polymer ?
#
loop_
_entity_poly.entity_id
_entity_poly.type
_entity_poly.pdbx_seq_one_letter_code
_entity_poly.pdbx_strand_id
1 'polypeptide(L)'
;MPEFVKSDPSMWEAVYADPSVPLDRALVRQIINDQRRPSRRWLYPIARILSRLIVALVSIVKRVLPFRWMPLSTMDFLCVWFLRHFVSPDAVDLLIRHFVVETNLVNFIVRNTAIDMEPVTLRPETLAGLGDHAVVEHDVNVYDLLIALDDVPLTRPETLDFAQLDIPPLDAERGRRRFLRLDIQTALCFMNIPFSMALTVEEYRRAVHSIRFDDSFLEILALVTDDDTFRHWKNAGMSLWMDSNVDVPRMVYRHALVCEYAHAQLVKLAGGAYPRQTAADFD
;
A
#
# COMPACT_ATOMS: atom_id res chain seq x y z
N MET A 1 -38.00 -32.31 9.79
CA MET A 1 -37.46 -32.18 8.43
C MET A 1 -36.28 -31.23 8.52
N PRO A 2 -35.03 -31.67 8.29
CA PRO A 2 -33.89 -30.76 8.35
C PRO A 2 -34.04 -29.71 7.26
N GLU A 3 -33.84 -28.47 7.69
CA GLU A 3 -34.02 -27.22 6.95
C GLU A 3 -33.09 -27.20 5.73
N PHE A 4 -33.65 -26.96 4.54
CA PHE A 4 -32.87 -26.75 3.33
C PHE A 4 -32.04 -25.47 3.48
N VAL A 5 -30.77 -25.58 3.86
CA VAL A 5 -29.79 -24.51 3.67
C VAL A 5 -29.62 -24.36 2.16
N LYS A 6 -30.30 -23.35 1.61
CA LYS A 6 -30.60 -23.24 0.16
C LYS A 6 -29.38 -22.89 -0.71
N SER A 7 -28.24 -22.59 -0.10
CA SER A 7 -26.91 -22.56 -0.71
C SER A 7 -25.89 -22.28 0.40
N ASP A 8 -24.73 -22.94 0.37
CA ASP A 8 -23.56 -22.54 1.17
C ASP A 8 -22.61 -21.77 0.24
N PRO A 9 -22.88 -20.48 -0.06
CA PRO A 9 -22.07 -19.72 -1.00
C PRO A 9 -20.67 -19.51 -0.42
N SER A 10 -19.65 -19.72 -1.25
CA SER A 10 -18.28 -19.40 -0.85
C SER A 10 -18.13 -17.90 -0.60
N MET A 11 -17.64 -17.54 0.59
CA MET A 11 -17.29 -16.15 0.93
C MET A 11 -16.43 -15.48 -0.16
N TRP A 12 -15.49 -16.23 -0.74
CA TRP A 12 -14.59 -15.72 -1.77
C TRP A 12 -15.28 -15.49 -3.12
N GLU A 13 -16.28 -16.31 -3.45
CA GLU A 13 -17.10 -16.09 -4.64
C GLU A 13 -17.94 -14.83 -4.51
N ALA A 14 -18.50 -14.58 -3.32
CA ALA A 14 -19.23 -13.36 -3.03
C ALA A 14 -18.33 -12.12 -3.16
N VAL A 15 -17.12 -12.13 -2.56
CA VAL A 15 -16.16 -11.02 -2.69
C VAL A 15 -15.71 -10.82 -4.14
N TYR A 16 -15.45 -11.90 -4.88
CA TYR A 16 -15.05 -11.81 -6.28
C TYR A 16 -16.17 -11.28 -7.18
N ALA A 17 -17.43 -11.64 -6.91
CA ALA A 17 -18.59 -11.25 -7.70
C ALA A 17 -19.17 -9.88 -7.33
N ASP A 18 -18.75 -9.31 -6.19
CA ASP A 18 -19.25 -8.04 -5.68
C ASP A 18 -19.16 -6.94 -6.78
N PRO A 19 -20.28 -6.35 -7.20
CA PRO A 19 -20.30 -5.30 -8.21
C PRO A 19 -19.92 -3.92 -7.63
N SER A 20 -19.89 -3.77 -6.30
CA SER A 20 -19.56 -2.51 -5.62
C SER A 20 -18.05 -2.28 -5.51
N VAL A 21 -17.24 -3.32 -5.64
CA VAL A 21 -15.77 -3.22 -5.62
C VAL A 21 -15.29 -2.60 -6.94
N PRO A 22 -14.71 -1.39 -6.92
CA PRO A 22 -14.32 -0.67 -8.14
C PRO A 22 -13.01 -1.20 -8.74
N LEU A 23 -12.52 -2.37 -8.34
CA LEU A 23 -11.22 -2.88 -8.76
C LEU A 23 -11.30 -3.76 -10.01
N ASP A 24 -10.15 -3.92 -10.68
CA ASP A 24 -9.97 -4.91 -11.73
C ASP A 24 -10.21 -6.33 -11.19
N ARG A 25 -10.97 -7.16 -11.91
CA ARG A 25 -11.23 -8.55 -11.53
C ARG A 25 -9.96 -9.36 -11.39
N ALA A 26 -8.92 -9.07 -12.18
CA ALA A 26 -7.63 -9.73 -12.04
C ALA A 26 -6.96 -9.39 -10.70
N LEU A 27 -6.98 -8.11 -10.32
CA LEU A 27 -6.47 -7.66 -9.03
C LEU A 27 -7.26 -8.25 -7.86
N VAL A 28 -8.59 -8.27 -7.94
CA VAL A 28 -9.44 -8.89 -6.90
C VAL A 28 -9.10 -10.37 -6.75
N ARG A 29 -8.90 -11.09 -7.86
CA ARG A 29 -8.49 -12.50 -7.83
C ARG A 29 -7.12 -12.69 -7.18
N GLN A 30 -6.17 -11.83 -7.49
CA GLN A 30 -4.84 -11.85 -6.88
C GLN A 30 -4.89 -11.60 -5.37
N ILE A 31 -5.66 -10.61 -4.92
CA ILE A 31 -5.89 -10.34 -3.50
C ILE A 31 -6.53 -11.54 -2.80
N ILE A 32 -7.54 -12.17 -3.42
CA ILE A 32 -8.19 -13.37 -2.89
C ILE A 32 -7.20 -14.53 -2.79
N ASN A 33 -6.39 -14.76 -3.82
CA ASN A 33 -5.38 -15.81 -3.82
C ASN A 33 -4.37 -15.60 -2.69
N ASP A 34 -3.91 -14.37 -2.48
CA ASP A 34 -3.01 -14.03 -1.38
C ASP A 34 -3.64 -14.27 0.01
N GLN A 35 -4.88 -13.81 0.21
CA GLN A 35 -5.60 -13.98 1.47
C GLN A 35 -5.98 -15.43 1.80
N ARG A 36 -6.07 -16.30 0.79
CA ARG A 36 -6.33 -17.74 0.97
C ARG A 36 -5.09 -18.55 1.35
N ARG A 37 -3.89 -17.95 1.37
CA ARG A 37 -2.64 -18.69 1.62
C ARG A 37 -2.59 -19.28 3.04
N PRO A 38 -1.97 -20.47 3.23
CA PRO A 38 -1.83 -21.07 4.55
C PRO A 38 -1.05 -20.20 5.56
N SER A 39 -0.09 -19.39 5.07
CA SER A 39 0.64 -18.44 5.90
C SER A 39 -0.29 -17.45 6.60
N ARG A 40 -1.35 -16.99 5.91
CA ARG A 40 -2.34 -16.07 6.46
C ARG A 40 -3.15 -16.71 7.56
N ARG A 41 -3.52 -17.98 7.40
CA ARG A 41 -4.34 -18.71 8.37
C ARG A 41 -3.56 -19.10 9.63
N TRP A 42 -2.33 -19.56 9.47
CA TRP A 42 -1.57 -20.20 10.56
C TRP A 42 -0.44 -19.33 11.10
N LEU A 43 0.29 -18.63 10.23
CA LEU A 43 1.49 -17.89 10.63
C LEU A 43 1.17 -16.44 11.01
N TYR A 44 0.27 -15.76 10.28
CA TYR A 44 -0.06 -14.36 10.54
C TYR A 44 -0.47 -14.06 12.00
N PRO A 45 -1.36 -14.83 12.67
CA PRO A 45 -1.76 -14.49 14.03
C PRO A 45 -0.58 -14.48 15.01
N ILE A 46 0.36 -15.41 14.84
CA ILE A 46 1.56 -15.54 15.66
C ILE A 46 2.58 -14.46 15.27
N ALA A 47 2.86 -14.31 13.97
CA ALA A 47 3.80 -13.33 13.44
C ALA A 47 3.41 -11.89 13.80
N ARG A 48 2.10 -11.59 13.82
CA ARG A 48 1.56 -10.28 14.23
C ARG A 48 1.90 -9.96 15.69
N ILE A 49 1.75 -10.92 16.60
CA ILE A 49 2.06 -10.72 18.01
C ILE A 49 3.57 -10.57 18.19
N LEU A 50 4.36 -11.49 17.60
CA LEU A 50 5.81 -11.48 17.70
C LEU A 50 6.42 -10.20 17.13
N SER A 51 5.97 -9.77 15.95
CA SER A 51 6.41 -8.53 15.30
C SER A 51 6.19 -7.32 16.22
N ARG A 52 4.99 -7.21 16.83
CA ARG A 52 4.68 -6.12 17.77
C ARG A 52 5.56 -6.15 19.01
N LEU A 53 5.81 -7.32 19.58
CA LEU A 53 6.69 -7.45 20.75
C LEU A 53 8.14 -7.07 20.41
N ILE A 54 8.66 -7.52 19.26
CA ILE A 54 10.02 -7.21 18.81
C ILE A 54 10.16 -5.71 18.54
N VAL A 55 9.22 -5.12 17.79
CA VAL A 55 9.25 -3.68 17.47
C VAL A 55 9.11 -2.83 18.73
N ALA A 56 8.26 -3.23 19.68
CA ALA A 56 8.15 -2.56 20.97
C ALA A 56 9.47 -2.63 21.75
N LEU A 57 10.11 -3.81 21.80
CA LEU A 57 11.41 -3.98 22.44
C LEU A 57 12.49 -3.12 21.79
N VAL A 58 12.62 -3.18 20.46
CA VAL A 58 13.57 -2.34 19.69
C VAL A 58 13.31 -0.86 19.95
N SER A 59 12.04 -0.43 19.97
CA SER A 59 11.67 0.96 20.26
C SER A 59 12.07 1.38 21.68
N ILE A 60 11.91 0.51 22.68
CA ILE A 60 12.33 0.78 24.06
C ILE A 60 13.85 0.92 24.14
N VAL A 61 14.60 -0.01 23.53
CA VAL A 61 16.06 0.02 23.56
C VAL A 61 16.59 1.26 22.83
N LYS A 62 16.00 1.61 21.68
CA LYS A 62 16.38 2.82 20.92
C LYS A 62 16.09 4.13 21.63
N ARG A 63 15.13 4.17 22.57
CA ARG A 63 14.95 5.36 23.43
C ARG A 63 16.14 5.59 24.36
N VAL A 64 16.82 4.52 24.76
CA VAL A 64 18.02 4.58 25.60
C VAL A 64 19.28 4.78 24.74
N LEU A 65 19.29 4.17 23.55
CA LEU A 65 20.42 4.16 22.62
C LEU A 65 20.00 4.67 21.23
N PRO A 66 19.84 5.99 21.05
CA PRO A 66 19.25 6.59 19.85
C PRO A 66 20.26 6.72 18.70
N PHE A 67 21.03 5.67 18.42
CA PHE A 67 21.90 5.61 17.26
C PHE A 67 21.31 4.71 16.17
N ARG A 68 21.76 4.89 14.94
CA ARG A 68 21.38 4.05 13.81
C ARG A 68 22.10 2.71 13.91
N TRP A 69 21.37 1.61 14.17
CA TRP A 69 21.99 0.29 14.39
C TRP A 69 22.43 -0.39 13.09
N MET A 70 21.83 0.01 11.97
CA MET A 70 22.07 -0.60 10.66
C MET A 70 22.00 0.47 9.56
N PRO A 71 22.91 0.45 8.56
CA PRO A 71 22.80 1.31 7.39
C PRO A 71 21.49 1.05 6.60
N LEU A 72 20.96 2.10 5.96
CA LEU A 72 19.75 1.97 5.13
C LEU A 72 19.97 1.01 3.96
N SER A 73 21.15 1.01 3.34
CA SER A 73 21.49 0.07 2.26
C SER A 73 21.42 -1.40 2.70
N THR A 74 21.75 -1.69 3.97
CA THR A 74 21.62 -3.05 4.53
C THR A 74 20.16 -3.40 4.77
N MET A 75 19.33 -2.44 5.21
CA MET A 75 17.89 -2.61 5.32
C MET A 75 17.27 -2.97 3.97
N ASP A 76 17.59 -2.20 2.93
CA ASP A 76 17.07 -2.38 1.57
C ASP A 76 17.51 -3.74 1.01
N PHE A 77 18.78 -4.10 1.19
CA PHE A 77 19.28 -5.42 0.80
C PHE A 77 18.54 -6.55 1.51
N LEU A 78 18.35 -6.47 2.84
CA LEU A 78 17.63 -7.48 3.61
C LEU A 78 16.16 -7.58 3.20
N CYS A 79 15.52 -6.44 2.93
CA CYS A 79 14.15 -6.35 2.45
C CYS A 79 13.97 -7.05 1.10
N VAL A 80 14.78 -6.67 0.10
CA VAL A 80 14.76 -7.28 -1.23
C VAL A 80 15.11 -8.76 -1.15
N TRP A 81 16.14 -9.13 -0.38
CA TRP A 81 16.50 -10.53 -0.16
C TRP A 81 15.35 -11.33 0.46
N PHE A 82 14.66 -10.79 1.47
CA PHE A 82 13.53 -11.47 2.10
C PHE A 82 12.36 -11.65 1.13
N LEU A 83 11.97 -10.58 0.42
CA LEU A 83 10.91 -10.61 -0.58
C LEU A 83 11.20 -11.67 -1.66
N ARG A 84 12.45 -11.73 -2.12
CA ARG A 84 12.90 -12.63 -3.17
C ARG A 84 12.89 -14.12 -2.79
N HIS A 85 13.00 -14.43 -1.49
CA HIS A 85 13.19 -15.81 -1.02
C HIS A 85 12.02 -16.36 -0.20
N PHE A 86 11.18 -15.53 0.42
CA PHE A 86 10.15 -16.00 1.37
C PHE A 86 8.73 -15.54 1.05
N VAL A 87 8.56 -14.47 0.29
CA VAL A 87 7.22 -13.92 0.00
C VAL A 87 6.63 -14.60 -1.22
N SER A 88 5.31 -14.59 -1.43
CA SER A 88 4.74 -15.10 -2.68
C SER A 88 4.94 -14.10 -3.83
N PRO A 89 5.08 -14.55 -5.09
CA PRO A 89 5.07 -13.64 -6.24
C PRO A 89 3.82 -12.76 -6.31
N ASP A 90 2.62 -13.29 -6.02
CA ASP A 90 1.40 -12.47 -5.97
C ASP A 90 1.50 -11.32 -4.95
N ALA A 91 2.05 -11.58 -3.76
CA ALA A 91 2.26 -10.56 -2.73
C ALA A 91 3.35 -9.55 -3.12
N VAL A 92 4.41 -9.99 -3.81
CA VAL A 92 5.45 -9.10 -4.34
C VAL A 92 4.90 -8.19 -5.41
N ASP A 93 4.08 -8.73 -6.32
CA ASP A 93 3.41 -7.95 -7.35
C ASP A 93 2.49 -6.88 -6.74
N LEU A 94 1.65 -7.26 -5.75
CA LEU A 94 0.83 -6.30 -4.99
C LEU A 94 1.67 -5.22 -4.30
N LEU A 95 2.84 -5.59 -3.77
CA LEU A 95 3.74 -4.65 -3.11
C LEU A 95 4.35 -3.66 -4.12
N ILE A 96 4.92 -4.12 -5.24
CA ILE A 96 5.48 -3.24 -6.28
C ILE A 96 4.38 -2.33 -6.83
N ARG A 97 3.21 -2.91 -7.11
CA ARG A 97 2.04 -2.21 -7.63
C ARG A 97 1.62 -1.05 -6.74
N HIS A 98 1.65 -1.24 -5.42
CA HIS A 98 1.29 -0.18 -4.47
C HIS A 98 2.14 1.08 -4.64
N PHE A 99 3.47 0.95 -4.81
CA PHE A 99 4.35 2.10 -5.05
C PHE A 99 3.98 2.83 -6.33
N VAL A 100 3.75 2.10 -7.43
CA VAL A 100 3.34 2.72 -8.69
C VAL A 100 2.01 3.44 -8.53
N VAL A 101 1.02 2.79 -7.91
CA VAL A 101 -0.33 3.33 -7.75
C VAL A 101 -0.31 4.57 -6.87
N GLU A 102 0.41 4.57 -5.75
CA GLU A 102 0.51 5.75 -4.90
C GLU A 102 1.21 6.91 -5.65
N THR A 103 2.31 6.64 -6.34
CA THR A 103 2.99 7.65 -7.18
C THR A 103 2.07 8.22 -8.25
N ASN A 104 1.25 7.40 -8.89
CA ASN A 104 0.26 7.88 -9.87
C ASN A 104 -0.76 8.82 -9.22
N LEU A 105 -1.22 8.53 -7.99
CA LEU A 105 -2.15 9.39 -7.27
C LEU A 105 -1.51 10.72 -6.85
N VAL A 106 -0.28 10.67 -6.31
CA VAL A 106 0.48 11.88 -5.94
C VAL A 106 0.65 12.77 -7.16
N ASN A 107 1.12 12.19 -8.27
CA ASN A 107 1.32 12.91 -9.52
C ASN A 107 0.03 13.43 -10.15
N PHE A 108 -1.09 12.73 -9.97
CA PHE A 108 -2.39 13.26 -10.36
C PHE A 108 -2.72 14.55 -9.59
N ILE A 109 -2.52 14.57 -8.27
CA ILE A 109 -2.77 15.79 -7.47
C ILE A 109 -1.81 16.91 -7.92
N VAL A 110 -0.52 16.61 -8.10
CA VAL A 110 0.48 17.59 -8.59
C VAL A 110 0.03 18.24 -9.90
N ARG A 111 -0.40 17.45 -10.88
CA ARG A 111 -0.82 17.96 -12.19
C ARG A 111 -2.15 18.73 -12.19
N ASN A 112 -3.00 18.51 -11.19
CA ASN A 112 -4.35 19.07 -11.12
C ASN A 112 -4.50 20.14 -10.04
N THR A 113 -3.39 20.59 -9.44
CA THR A 113 -3.33 21.68 -8.47
C THR A 113 -2.24 22.68 -8.88
N ALA A 114 -2.28 23.90 -8.35
CA ALA A 114 -1.31 24.95 -8.67
C ALA A 114 -0.03 24.88 -7.80
N ILE A 115 0.39 23.68 -7.40
CA ILE A 115 1.59 23.50 -6.58
C ILE A 115 2.86 23.60 -7.44
N ASP A 116 3.93 24.13 -6.84
CA ASP A 116 5.27 24.15 -7.42
C ASP A 116 6.08 22.96 -6.91
N MET A 117 5.77 21.78 -7.46
CA MET A 117 6.42 20.51 -7.11
C MET A 117 6.64 19.69 -8.39
N GLU A 118 7.86 19.17 -8.56
CA GLU A 118 8.17 18.27 -9.66
C GLU A 118 7.45 16.91 -9.47
N PRO A 119 6.93 16.30 -10.54
CA PRO A 119 6.33 14.97 -10.45
C PRO A 119 7.30 13.92 -9.89
N VAL A 120 6.78 13.10 -8.99
CA VAL A 120 7.50 12.00 -8.35
C VAL A 120 7.82 10.91 -9.38
N THR A 121 9.06 10.41 -9.36
CA THR A 121 9.55 9.41 -10.33
C THR A 121 9.54 7.97 -9.82
N LEU A 122 9.10 7.74 -8.58
CA LEU A 122 9.15 6.44 -7.90
C LEU A 122 8.11 5.44 -8.48
N ARG A 123 8.40 4.88 -9.65
CA ARG A 123 7.59 3.84 -10.32
C ARG A 123 8.40 2.57 -10.52
N PRO A 124 8.67 1.79 -9.46
CA PRO A 124 9.44 0.55 -9.59
C PRO A 124 8.66 -0.49 -10.41
N GLU A 125 9.33 -1.09 -11.39
CA GLU A 125 8.76 -2.18 -12.22
C GLU A 125 9.23 -3.56 -11.76
N THR A 126 10.30 -3.62 -10.96
CA THR A 126 10.94 -4.87 -10.54
C THR A 126 11.21 -4.86 -9.05
N LEU A 127 11.40 -6.05 -8.46
CA LEU A 127 11.77 -6.19 -7.06
C LEU A 127 13.08 -5.47 -6.71
N ALA A 128 14.03 -5.38 -7.64
CA ALA A 128 15.28 -4.65 -7.44
C ALA A 128 15.06 -3.14 -7.30
N GLY A 129 14.03 -2.60 -7.97
CA GLY A 129 13.63 -1.20 -7.86
C GLY A 129 12.99 -0.82 -6.52
N LEU A 130 12.66 -1.79 -5.66
CA LEU A 130 12.28 -1.54 -4.27
C LEU A 130 13.50 -1.33 -3.34
N GLY A 131 14.72 -1.49 -3.86
CA GLY A 131 15.93 -1.09 -3.16
C GLY A 131 16.19 0.42 -3.25
N ASP A 132 17.36 0.85 -2.77
CA ASP A 132 17.86 2.23 -2.90
C ASP A 132 16.93 3.29 -2.29
N HIS A 133 16.55 3.07 -1.02
CA HIS A 133 15.74 4.01 -0.24
C HIS A 133 14.31 4.27 -0.75
N ALA A 134 13.83 3.51 -1.75
CA ALA A 134 12.48 3.61 -2.31
C ALA A 134 11.38 3.70 -1.25
N VAL A 135 11.46 2.90 -0.18
CA VAL A 135 10.45 2.90 0.91
C VAL A 135 10.46 4.22 1.68
N VAL A 136 11.64 4.80 1.92
CA VAL A 136 11.75 6.08 2.62
C VAL A 136 11.31 7.23 1.71
N GLU A 137 11.68 7.17 0.43
CA GLU A 137 11.26 8.15 -0.58
C GLU A 137 9.74 8.17 -0.73
N HIS A 138 9.09 6.99 -0.83
CA HIS A 138 7.64 6.83 -0.83
C HIS A 138 6.97 7.60 0.30
N ASP A 139 7.42 7.38 1.54
CA ASP A 139 6.86 8.09 2.70
C ASP A 139 7.06 9.60 2.63
N VAL A 140 8.26 10.05 2.21
CA VAL A 140 8.60 11.48 2.12
C VAL A 140 7.77 12.21 1.07
N ASN A 141 7.53 11.59 -0.08
CA ASN A 141 6.73 12.17 -1.17
C ASN A 141 5.33 12.58 -0.72
N VAL A 142 4.71 11.80 0.16
CA VAL A 142 3.39 12.13 0.74
C VAL A 142 3.45 13.38 1.62
N TYR A 143 4.51 13.53 2.43
CA TYR A 143 4.70 14.74 3.25
C TYR A 143 4.97 15.96 2.37
N ASP A 144 5.86 15.83 1.40
CA ASP A 144 6.25 16.94 0.52
C ASP A 144 5.05 17.46 -0.27
N LEU A 145 4.18 16.56 -0.75
CA LEU A 145 2.92 16.93 -1.38
C LEU A 145 2.02 17.74 -0.44
N LEU A 146 1.79 17.27 0.79
CA LEU A 146 0.90 17.95 1.73
C LEU A 146 1.43 19.33 2.14
N ILE A 147 2.76 19.45 2.30
CA ILE A 147 3.42 20.72 2.58
C ILE A 147 3.26 21.67 1.39
N ALA A 148 3.44 21.19 0.16
CA ALA A 148 3.27 21.99 -1.05
C ALA A 148 1.84 22.50 -1.26
N LEU A 149 0.84 21.81 -0.70
CA LEU A 149 -0.57 22.17 -0.80
C LEU A 149 -1.05 23.22 0.23
N ASP A 150 -0.25 23.58 1.24
CA ASP A 150 -0.68 24.40 2.40
C ASP A 150 -1.35 25.73 1.99
N ASP A 151 -0.78 26.43 1.01
CA ASP A 151 -1.25 27.72 0.52
C ASP A 151 -2.02 27.63 -0.82
N VAL A 152 -2.31 26.42 -1.31
CA VAL A 152 -2.92 26.23 -2.64
C VAL A 152 -4.42 25.94 -2.51
N PRO A 153 -5.30 26.68 -3.24
CA PRO A 153 -6.72 26.41 -3.20
C PRO A 153 -7.05 25.03 -3.81
N LEU A 154 -7.64 24.16 -3.01
CA LEU A 154 -8.11 22.84 -3.44
C LEU A 154 -9.48 22.96 -4.11
N THR A 155 -9.49 23.39 -5.36
CA THR A 155 -10.69 23.51 -6.19
C THR A 155 -10.56 22.68 -7.46
N ARG A 156 -11.68 22.18 -7.97
CA ARG A 156 -11.71 21.46 -9.24
C ARG A 156 -11.21 22.35 -10.40
N PRO A 157 -10.19 21.93 -11.16
CA PRO A 157 -9.75 22.64 -12.36
C PRO A 157 -10.77 22.43 -13.51
N GLU A 158 -10.75 23.34 -14.50
CA GLU A 158 -11.66 23.26 -15.66
C GLU A 158 -11.44 21.97 -16.47
N THR A 159 -10.19 21.54 -16.60
CA THR A 159 -9.80 20.31 -17.30
C THR A 159 -8.93 19.48 -16.37
N LEU A 160 -9.30 18.22 -16.17
CA LEU A 160 -8.52 17.27 -15.39
C LEU A 160 -7.47 16.59 -16.26
N ASP A 161 -6.23 16.55 -15.78
CA ASP A 161 -5.14 15.80 -16.40
C ASP A 161 -5.06 14.38 -15.78
N PHE A 162 -5.47 13.39 -16.57
CA PHE A 162 -5.43 11.97 -16.22
C PHE A 162 -4.20 11.24 -16.78
N ALA A 163 -3.13 11.95 -17.15
CA ALA A 163 -1.90 11.34 -17.60
C ALA A 163 -1.29 10.43 -16.52
N GLN A 164 -0.56 9.40 -16.97
CA GLN A 164 0.19 8.45 -16.14
C GLN A 164 -0.65 7.68 -15.10
N LEU A 165 -1.91 7.35 -15.41
CA LEU A 165 -2.69 6.38 -14.63
C LEU A 165 -2.46 4.92 -15.07
N ASP A 166 -1.52 4.69 -15.98
CA ASP A 166 -1.10 3.36 -16.36
C ASP A 166 -0.29 2.69 -15.25
N ILE A 167 -0.33 1.36 -15.26
CA ILE A 167 0.50 0.53 -14.40
C ILE A 167 1.38 -0.27 -15.35
N PRO A 168 2.71 -0.06 -15.32
CA PRO A 168 3.62 -0.77 -16.19
C PRO A 168 3.61 -2.27 -15.87
N PRO A 169 4.08 -3.13 -16.78
CA PRO A 169 4.26 -4.54 -16.49
C PRO A 169 5.17 -4.72 -15.28
N LEU A 170 4.70 -5.47 -14.28
CA LEU A 170 5.43 -5.67 -13.03
C LEU A 170 6.13 -7.03 -13.05
N ASP A 171 7.43 -7.04 -12.75
CA ASP A 171 8.21 -8.27 -12.61
C ASP A 171 8.34 -8.65 -11.13
N ALA A 172 7.45 -9.54 -10.70
CA ALA A 172 7.51 -10.17 -9.39
C ALA A 172 8.46 -11.38 -9.32
N GLU A 173 9.34 -11.58 -10.29
CA GLU A 173 10.27 -12.71 -10.40
C GLU A 173 9.55 -14.08 -10.24
N ARG A 174 8.38 -14.25 -10.90
CA ARG A 174 7.49 -15.43 -10.75
C ARG A 174 8.20 -16.77 -11.04
N GLY A 175 9.18 -16.78 -11.95
CA GLY A 175 9.97 -17.97 -12.30
C GLY A 175 11.01 -18.40 -11.26
N ARG A 176 11.23 -17.61 -10.20
CA ARG A 176 12.27 -17.87 -9.20
C ARG A 176 11.78 -18.83 -8.12
N ARG A 177 12.64 -19.78 -7.73
CA ARG A 177 12.35 -20.66 -6.59
C ARG A 177 12.46 -19.89 -5.28
N ARG A 178 11.44 -20.03 -4.44
CA ARG A 178 11.35 -19.40 -3.10
C ARG A 178 11.27 -20.50 -2.04
N PHE A 179 11.87 -20.27 -0.87
CA PHE A 179 11.85 -21.22 0.24
C PHE A 179 10.46 -21.32 0.87
N LEU A 180 9.78 -20.18 0.99
CA LEU A 180 8.40 -20.07 1.44
C LEU A 180 7.62 -19.14 0.49
N ARG A 181 6.29 -19.18 0.58
CA ARG A 181 5.37 -18.32 -0.17
C ARG A 181 4.43 -17.61 0.80
N LEU A 182 4.95 -16.66 1.55
CA LEU A 182 4.20 -15.86 2.51
C LEU A 182 3.21 -14.92 1.82
N ASP A 183 2.05 -14.71 2.46
CA ASP A 183 1.11 -13.65 2.12
C ASP A 183 1.66 -12.28 2.48
N ILE A 184 1.10 -11.23 1.88
CA ILE A 184 1.59 -9.86 2.05
C ILE A 184 1.56 -9.40 3.52
N GLN A 185 0.54 -9.74 4.29
CA GLN A 185 0.41 -9.25 5.67
C GLN A 185 1.37 -9.96 6.63
N THR A 186 1.59 -11.26 6.43
CA THR A 186 2.64 -11.99 7.15
C THR A 186 4.01 -11.47 6.78
N ALA A 187 4.26 -11.21 5.49
CA ALA A 187 5.52 -10.62 5.02
C ALA A 187 5.78 -9.26 5.67
N LEU A 188 4.79 -8.36 5.70
CA LEU A 188 4.88 -7.05 6.34
C LEU A 188 5.22 -7.14 7.83
N CYS A 189 4.71 -8.15 8.55
CA CYS A 189 5.08 -8.38 9.96
C CYS A 189 6.59 -8.59 10.13
N PHE A 190 7.20 -9.40 9.25
CA PHE A 190 8.63 -9.69 9.30
C PHE A 190 9.47 -8.54 8.76
N MET A 191 9.03 -7.87 7.71
CA MET A 191 9.71 -6.70 7.13
C MET A 191 9.77 -5.54 8.12
N ASN A 192 8.73 -5.33 8.94
CA ASN A 192 8.70 -4.25 9.92
C ASN A 192 9.87 -4.32 10.95
N ILE A 193 10.44 -5.51 11.18
CA ILE A 193 11.53 -5.72 12.13
C ILE A 193 12.82 -5.00 11.68
N PRO A 194 13.43 -5.29 10.50
CA PRO A 194 14.58 -4.55 10.00
C PRO A 194 14.31 -3.05 9.83
N PHE A 195 13.10 -2.62 9.45
CA PHE A 195 12.75 -1.19 9.43
C PHE A 195 12.87 -0.55 10.82
N SER A 196 12.30 -1.17 11.85
CA SER A 196 12.39 -0.66 13.23
C SER A 196 13.82 -0.63 13.76
N MET A 197 14.71 -1.52 13.27
CA MET A 197 16.13 -1.57 13.66
C MET A 197 17.01 -0.60 12.86
N ALA A 198 16.70 -0.34 11.59
CA ALA A 198 17.47 0.59 10.75
C ALA A 198 17.10 2.04 11.01
N LEU A 199 15.82 2.39 11.06
CA LEU A 199 15.35 3.79 11.14
C LEU A 199 15.51 4.39 12.53
N THR A 200 15.76 5.70 12.65
CA THR A 200 15.64 6.36 13.96
C THR A 200 14.19 6.30 14.48
N VAL A 201 13.97 6.58 15.77
CA VAL A 201 12.61 6.59 16.34
C VAL A 201 11.72 7.62 15.64
N GLU A 202 12.27 8.76 15.23
CA GLU A 202 11.55 9.80 14.50
C GLU A 202 11.28 9.41 13.06
N GLU A 203 12.26 8.85 12.35
CA GLU A 203 12.07 8.34 10.98
C GLU A 203 11.02 7.23 10.94
N TYR A 204 11.06 6.28 11.88
CA TYR A 204 10.07 5.22 11.98
C TYR A 204 8.68 5.76 12.29
N ARG A 205 8.58 6.73 13.21
CA ARG A 205 7.31 7.40 13.53
C ARG A 205 6.75 8.14 12.31
N ARG A 206 7.60 8.83 11.55
CA ARG A 206 7.22 9.53 10.33
C ARG A 206 6.67 8.56 9.27
N ALA A 207 7.34 7.43 9.06
CA ALA A 207 6.89 6.36 8.16
C ALA A 207 5.55 5.73 8.58
N VAL A 208 5.31 5.56 9.88
CA VAL A 208 4.00 5.04 10.34
C VAL A 208 2.90 6.10 10.21
N HIS A 209 3.25 7.38 10.30
CA HIS A 209 2.29 8.48 10.17
C HIS A 209 1.97 8.86 8.72
N SER A 210 2.85 8.66 7.74
CA SER A 210 2.56 8.91 6.32
C SER A 210 1.26 8.21 5.90
N ILE A 211 1.11 6.96 6.35
CA ILE A 211 -0.05 6.09 6.10
C ILE A 211 -1.37 6.66 6.66
N ARG A 212 -1.33 7.57 7.65
CA ARG A 212 -2.55 8.19 8.19
C ARG A 212 -3.06 9.34 7.34
N PHE A 213 -2.26 9.83 6.40
CA PHE A 213 -2.70 10.88 5.50
C PHE A 213 -3.67 10.40 4.44
N ASP A 214 -3.98 9.11 4.35
CA ASP A 214 -5.05 8.56 3.49
C ASP A 214 -6.33 9.39 3.53
N ASP A 215 -6.79 9.78 4.73
CA ASP A 215 -8.02 10.55 4.88
C ASP A 215 -7.90 11.97 4.31
N SER A 216 -6.71 12.57 4.40
CA SER A 216 -6.41 13.89 3.83
C SER A 216 -6.28 13.78 2.31
N PHE A 217 -5.61 12.73 1.85
CA PHE A 217 -5.37 12.43 0.45
C PHE A 217 -6.67 12.17 -0.31
N LEU A 218 -7.57 11.35 0.27
CA LEU A 218 -8.92 11.13 -0.27
C LEU A 218 -9.77 12.39 -0.27
N GLU A 219 -9.62 13.27 0.73
CA GLU A 219 -10.32 14.56 0.75
C GLU A 219 -9.83 15.48 -0.36
N ILE A 220 -8.52 15.56 -0.57
CA ILE A 220 -7.91 16.34 -1.66
C ILE A 220 -8.41 15.82 -3.01
N LEU A 221 -8.39 14.50 -3.23
CA LEU A 221 -8.91 13.89 -4.45
C LEU A 221 -10.40 14.20 -4.64
N ALA A 222 -11.22 14.12 -3.59
CA ALA A 222 -12.64 14.48 -3.66
C ALA A 222 -12.85 15.94 -4.10
N LEU A 223 -12.07 16.87 -3.57
CA LEU A 223 -12.16 18.30 -3.90
C LEU A 223 -11.67 18.61 -5.32
N VAL A 224 -10.52 18.04 -5.71
CA VAL A 224 -9.93 18.24 -7.04
C VAL A 224 -10.80 17.63 -8.14
N THR A 225 -11.41 16.47 -7.87
CA THR A 225 -12.25 15.78 -8.85
C THR A 225 -13.74 16.10 -8.75
N ASP A 226 -14.18 16.83 -7.72
CA ASP A 226 -15.60 17.03 -7.38
C ASP A 226 -16.38 15.71 -7.35
N ASP A 227 -15.80 14.68 -6.72
CA ASP A 227 -16.38 13.33 -6.60
C ASP A 227 -16.39 12.88 -5.13
N ASP A 228 -17.58 12.80 -4.55
CA ASP A 228 -17.80 12.37 -3.17
C ASP A 228 -17.45 10.89 -2.93
N THR A 229 -17.26 10.09 -3.98
CA THR A 229 -16.93 8.67 -3.85
C THR A 229 -15.67 8.46 -3.03
N PHE A 230 -14.65 9.32 -3.18
CA PHE A 230 -13.41 9.24 -2.41
C PHE A 230 -13.65 9.40 -0.90
N ARG A 231 -14.64 10.22 -0.49
CA ARG A 231 -14.96 10.45 0.93
C ARG A 231 -15.52 9.20 1.62
N HIS A 232 -16.16 8.30 0.89
CA HIS A 232 -16.71 7.06 1.43
C HIS A 232 -15.63 6.05 1.87
N TRP A 233 -14.41 6.19 1.36
CA TRP A 233 -13.28 5.30 1.70
C TRP A 233 -12.39 5.85 2.81
N LYS A 234 -12.74 7.02 3.36
CA LYS A 234 -12.05 7.60 4.52
C LYS A 234 -12.23 6.67 5.73
N ASN A 235 -11.16 6.55 6.51
CA ASN A 235 -11.00 5.53 7.53
C ASN A 235 -11.21 6.06 8.95
N ALA A 236 -11.67 7.30 9.10
CA ALA A 236 -11.83 8.04 10.35
C ALA A 236 -10.52 8.15 11.16
N GLY A 237 -9.39 8.10 10.47
CA GLY A 237 -8.06 8.27 11.02
C GLY A 237 -7.69 9.74 10.93
N MET A 238 -8.28 10.59 11.78
CA MET A 238 -7.94 12.01 11.85
C MET A 238 -6.41 12.18 11.85
N SER A 239 -5.87 12.92 10.86
CA SER A 239 -4.42 13.09 10.65
C SER A 239 -3.70 13.66 11.88
N LEU A 240 -4.43 14.42 12.70
CA LEU A 240 -3.95 15.00 13.96
C LEU A 240 -3.72 13.97 15.08
N TRP A 241 -4.24 12.74 14.96
CA TRP A 241 -4.08 11.73 15.99
C TRP A 241 -2.73 10.98 15.87
N MET A 242 -1.75 11.48 16.63
CA MET A 242 -0.40 10.91 16.70
C MET A 242 -0.28 9.73 17.68
N ASP A 243 -0.88 8.58 17.36
CA ASP A 243 -0.65 7.33 18.10
C ASP A 243 0.42 6.46 17.42
N SER A 244 1.44 6.07 18.19
CA SER A 244 2.57 5.24 17.76
C SER A 244 2.38 3.74 18.04
N ASN A 245 1.35 3.33 18.81
CA ASN A 245 1.15 1.94 19.23
C ASN A 245 0.17 1.17 18.31
N VAL A 246 0.34 1.32 17.01
CA VAL A 246 -0.57 0.76 16.00
C VAL A 246 -0.10 -0.55 15.40
N ASP A 247 -1.03 -1.25 14.78
CA ASP A 247 -0.76 -2.45 14.00
C ASP A 247 -0.30 -2.07 12.59
N VAL A 248 1.00 -1.75 12.48
CA VAL A 248 1.62 -1.25 11.25
C VAL A 248 1.36 -2.17 10.04
N PRO A 249 1.54 -3.50 10.11
CA PRO A 249 1.25 -4.39 8.97
C PRO A 249 -0.20 -4.33 8.49
N ARG A 250 -1.16 -4.16 9.41
CA ARG A 250 -2.57 -3.99 9.05
C ARG A 250 -2.83 -2.62 8.42
N MET A 251 -2.21 -1.57 8.93
CA MET A 251 -2.34 -0.22 8.39
C MET A 251 -1.79 -0.12 6.97
N VAL A 252 -0.56 -0.59 6.73
CA VAL A 252 0.07 -0.60 5.40
C VAL A 252 -0.80 -1.34 4.39
N TYR A 253 -1.32 -2.52 4.76
CA TYR A 253 -2.20 -3.28 3.86
C TYR A 253 -3.51 -2.54 3.54
N ARG A 254 -4.10 -1.86 4.53
CA ARG A 254 -5.33 -1.08 4.32
C ARG A 254 -5.06 0.12 3.41
N HIS A 255 -3.95 0.81 3.64
CA HIS A 255 -3.51 1.94 2.84
C HIS A 255 -3.31 1.57 1.38
N ALA A 256 -2.57 0.48 1.10
CA ALA A 256 -2.42 -0.03 -0.26
C ALA A 256 -3.78 -0.29 -0.95
N LEU A 257 -4.75 -0.88 -0.22
CA LEU A 257 -6.11 -1.09 -0.75
C LEU A 257 -6.85 0.23 -1.03
N VAL A 258 -6.74 1.22 -0.15
CA VAL A 258 -7.38 2.53 -0.33
C VAL A 258 -6.81 3.25 -1.56
N CYS A 259 -5.50 3.21 -1.74
CA CYS A 259 -4.85 3.77 -2.94
C CYS A 259 -5.34 3.06 -4.21
N GLU A 260 -5.50 1.73 -4.20
CA GLU A 260 -6.07 1.00 -5.35
C GLU A 260 -7.51 1.42 -5.67
N TYR A 261 -8.35 1.64 -4.66
CA TYR A 261 -9.73 2.10 -4.85
C TYR A 261 -9.75 3.51 -5.45
N ALA A 262 -8.93 4.42 -4.90
CA ALA A 262 -8.81 5.78 -5.39
C ALA A 262 -8.31 5.81 -6.85
N HIS A 263 -7.26 5.03 -7.15
CA HIS A 263 -6.69 4.95 -8.49
C HIS A 263 -7.67 4.34 -9.49
N ALA A 264 -8.43 3.32 -9.07
CA ALA A 264 -9.49 2.79 -9.90
C ALA A 264 -10.57 3.84 -10.20
N GLN A 265 -10.99 4.61 -9.21
CA GLN A 265 -11.96 5.68 -9.45
C GLN A 265 -11.42 6.73 -10.43
N LEU A 266 -10.16 7.14 -10.32
CA LEU A 266 -9.56 8.06 -11.30
C LEU A 266 -9.55 7.49 -12.72
N VAL A 267 -9.19 6.23 -12.89
CA VAL A 267 -9.26 5.58 -14.22
C VAL A 267 -10.70 5.50 -14.74
N LYS A 268 -11.69 5.36 -13.85
CA LYS A 268 -13.12 5.39 -14.23
C LYS A 268 -13.52 6.78 -14.71
N LEU A 269 -13.12 7.83 -13.99
CA LEU A 269 -13.35 9.22 -14.37
C LEU A 269 -12.66 9.57 -15.69
N ALA A 270 -11.50 8.98 -15.98
CA ALA A 270 -10.80 9.11 -17.25
C ALA A 270 -11.48 8.38 -18.43
N GLY A 271 -12.63 7.73 -18.22
CA GLY A 271 -13.37 7.00 -19.25
C GLY A 271 -12.98 5.54 -19.44
N GLY A 272 -12.24 4.95 -18.49
CA GLY A 272 -11.92 3.52 -18.51
C GLY A 272 -13.16 2.62 -18.40
N ALA A 273 -13.14 1.45 -19.04
CA ALA A 273 -14.21 0.46 -18.94
C ALA A 273 -14.20 -0.25 -17.57
N TYR A 274 -15.38 -0.45 -16.95
CA TYR A 274 -15.52 -1.10 -15.64
C TYR A 274 -16.63 -2.15 -15.59
N PRO A 275 -16.43 -3.30 -14.90
CA PRO A 275 -15.20 -3.72 -14.21
C PRO A 275 -14.09 -4.09 -15.20
N ARG A 276 -12.84 -3.70 -14.89
CA ARG A 276 -11.68 -4.08 -15.70
C ARG A 276 -11.41 -5.59 -15.58
N GLN A 277 -10.93 -6.19 -16.67
CA GLN A 277 -10.44 -7.57 -16.72
C GLN A 277 -9.09 -7.57 -17.43
N THR A 278 -8.08 -6.95 -16.82
CA THR A 278 -6.73 -6.98 -17.38
C THR A 278 -6.18 -8.39 -17.29
N ALA A 279 -5.44 -8.84 -18.30
CA ALA A 279 -4.74 -10.11 -18.20
C ALA A 279 -3.72 -10.05 -17.06
N ALA A 280 -3.73 -11.05 -16.17
CA ALA A 280 -2.75 -11.19 -15.11
C ALA A 280 -2.35 -12.65 -14.94
N ASP A 281 -1.08 -12.85 -14.61
CA ASP A 281 -0.54 -14.15 -14.26
C ASP A 281 -0.75 -14.41 -12.77
N PHE A 282 -1.08 -15.65 -12.42
CA PHE A 282 -1.30 -16.08 -11.04
C PHE A 282 -0.38 -17.25 -10.69
N ASP A 283 -0.07 -17.41 -9.39
CA ASP A 283 0.65 -18.57 -8.85
C ASP A 283 -0.16 -19.87 -8.82
#